data_AF-A0A367Z556-F1
#
_entry.id   AF-A0A367Z556-F1
#
_cell.length_a   1.000
_cell.length_b   1.000
_cell.length_c   1.000
_cell.angle_alpha   90.00
_cell.angle_beta   90.00
_cell.angle_gamma   90.00
#
_symmetry.space_group_name_H-M   'P 1'
#
loop_
_entity.id
_entity.type
_entity.pdbx_description
1 polymer ?
#
loop_
_entity_poly.entity_id
_entity_poly.type
_entity_poly.pdbx_seq_one_letter_code
_entity_poly.pdbx_strand_id
1 'polypeptide(L)'
;MDQITTHRFLDALEARQIPLSALQTFATQQYHIVTSGIRNIALLVHRYGQLPSRTILNDFLQAEFVVRERIPAFAEAVGVFREQLPHSPKLAKAMMFSYFIAYVCLYGCDADLILAFRFDSEVWIQNSLRMYRALRSKYGLTSEQAEFFKIYQNYREADERVSPYIQAALERGESATQMQETARLLLEYELNFWDAMAETANT
;
A
#
# COMPACT_ATOMS: atom_id res chain seq x y z
N MET A 1 2.80 -11.67 -9.26
CA MET A 1 3.18 -11.74 -7.83
C MET A 1 4.69 -11.90 -7.68
N ASP A 2 5.31 -12.93 -8.26
CA ASP A 2 6.76 -13.16 -8.16
C ASP A 2 7.64 -11.95 -8.52
N GLN A 3 7.34 -11.25 -9.62
CA GLN A 3 8.09 -10.05 -10.03
C GLN A 3 8.09 -8.93 -8.98
N ILE A 4 7.06 -8.86 -8.15
CA ILE A 4 6.95 -7.86 -7.08
C ILE A 4 7.73 -8.34 -5.85
N THR A 5 7.60 -9.62 -5.48
CA THR A 5 8.23 -10.16 -4.26
C THR A 5 9.74 -10.36 -4.40
N THR A 6 10.24 -10.49 -5.63
CA THR A 6 11.68 -10.56 -5.98
C THR A 6 12.15 -9.30 -6.73
N HIS A 7 11.55 -8.14 -6.44
CA HIS A 7 11.86 -6.92 -7.18
C HIS A 7 13.30 -6.43 -6.94
N ARG A 8 13.98 -5.98 -8.01
CA ARG A 8 15.39 -5.55 -8.00
C ARG A 8 15.73 -4.45 -6.98
N PHE A 9 14.77 -3.56 -6.69
CA PHE A 9 14.92 -2.54 -5.65
C PHE A 9 15.21 -3.16 -4.27
N LEU A 10 14.55 -4.26 -3.94
CA LEU A 10 14.69 -4.93 -2.63
C LEU A 10 16.04 -5.64 -2.54
N ASP A 11 16.49 -6.26 -3.63
CA ASP A 11 17.80 -6.91 -3.69
C ASP A 11 18.92 -5.87 -3.53
N ALA A 12 18.82 -4.74 -4.23
CA ALA A 12 19.75 -3.63 -4.08
C ALA A 12 19.71 -3.02 -2.66
N LEU A 13 18.54 -2.95 -2.02
CA LEU A 13 18.43 -2.49 -0.64
C LEU A 13 19.13 -3.42 0.35
N GLU A 14 18.93 -4.73 0.20
CA GLU A 14 19.58 -5.75 1.03
C GLU A 14 21.10 -5.77 0.81
N ALA A 15 21.56 -5.39 -0.38
CA ALA A 15 22.97 -5.17 -0.71
C ALA A 15 23.52 -3.80 -0.29
N ARG A 16 22.71 -2.93 0.34
CA ARG A 16 23.05 -1.54 0.72
C ARG A 16 23.47 -0.65 -0.47
N GLN A 17 22.83 -0.86 -1.61
CA GLN A 17 23.10 -0.12 -2.86
C GLN A 17 22.09 1.01 -3.11
N ILE A 18 20.98 1.06 -2.36
CA ILE A 18 20.00 2.14 -2.48
C ILE A 18 20.56 3.42 -1.83
N PRO A 19 20.64 4.55 -2.56
CA PRO A 19 21.12 5.81 -2.00
C PRO A 19 20.10 6.43 -1.05
N LEU A 20 20.57 7.29 -0.15
CA LEU A 20 19.71 7.99 0.81
C LEU A 20 18.58 8.79 0.11
N SER A 21 18.88 9.43 -1.02
CA SER A 21 17.90 10.19 -1.80
C SER A 21 16.73 9.33 -2.33
N ALA A 22 16.98 8.07 -2.66
CA ALA A 22 15.93 7.13 -3.06
C ALA A 22 15.07 6.73 -1.85
N LEU A 23 15.66 6.55 -0.67
CA LEU A 23 14.89 6.30 0.57
C LEU A 23 14.04 7.52 0.99
N GLN A 24 14.57 8.74 0.82
CA GLN A 24 13.80 9.98 1.00
C GLN A 24 12.60 10.03 0.03
N THR A 25 12.84 9.66 -1.24
CA THR A 25 11.78 9.58 -2.24
C THR A 25 10.75 8.53 -1.86
N PHE A 26 11.16 7.34 -1.40
CA PHE A 26 10.26 6.31 -0.90
C PHE A 26 9.36 6.83 0.23
N ALA A 27 9.94 7.49 1.24
CA ALA A 27 9.19 8.06 2.36
C ALA A 27 8.13 9.06 1.90
N THR A 28 8.47 9.93 0.96
CA THR A 28 7.56 10.95 0.42
C THR A 28 6.45 10.35 -0.45
N GLN A 29 6.74 9.34 -1.28
CA GLN A 29 5.71 8.68 -2.07
C GLN A 29 4.73 7.90 -1.18
N GLN A 30 5.23 7.17 -0.17
CA GLN A 30 4.37 6.48 0.79
C GLN A 30 3.46 7.43 1.56
N TYR A 31 3.97 8.60 1.95
CA TYR A 31 3.15 9.65 2.54
C TYR A 31 1.97 10.04 1.65
N HIS A 32 2.22 10.29 0.36
CA HIS A 32 1.16 10.67 -0.59
C HIS A 32 0.16 9.54 -0.82
N ILE A 33 0.64 8.30 -0.95
CA ILE A 33 -0.18 7.10 -1.18
C ILE A 33 -1.15 6.89 -0.01
N VAL A 34 -0.64 6.83 1.22
CA VAL A 34 -1.43 6.60 2.44
C VAL A 34 -2.38 7.78 2.71
N THR A 35 -1.92 9.01 2.48
CA THR A 35 -2.80 10.19 2.62
C THR A 35 -3.95 10.17 1.60
N SER A 36 -3.70 9.67 0.38
CA SER A 36 -4.76 9.42 -0.60
C SER A 36 -5.66 8.26 -0.18
N GLY A 37 -5.08 7.18 0.35
CA GLY A 37 -5.76 6.00 0.87
C GLY A 37 -6.86 6.37 1.86
N ILE A 38 -6.55 7.19 2.86
CA ILE A 38 -7.54 7.70 3.83
C ILE A 38 -8.78 8.29 3.14
N ARG A 39 -8.58 9.17 2.15
CA ARG A 39 -9.69 9.84 1.44
C ARG A 39 -10.49 8.84 0.59
N ASN A 40 -9.77 7.97 -0.11
CA ASN A 40 -10.34 6.97 -1.00
C ASN A 40 -11.19 5.95 -0.21
N ILE A 41 -10.69 5.45 0.91
CA ILE A 41 -11.42 4.46 1.71
C ILE A 41 -12.57 5.12 2.49
N ALA A 42 -12.41 6.36 2.96
CA ALA A 42 -13.53 7.12 3.53
C ALA A 42 -14.70 7.28 2.53
N LEU A 43 -14.40 7.47 1.25
CA LEU A 43 -15.42 7.49 0.19
C LEU A 43 -16.14 6.13 0.04
N LEU A 44 -15.43 5.00 0.12
CA LEU A 44 -16.06 3.68 0.12
C LEU A 44 -16.98 3.48 1.33
N VAL A 45 -16.51 3.85 2.53
CA VAL A 45 -17.33 3.79 3.75
C VAL A 45 -18.59 4.65 3.61
N HIS A 46 -18.48 5.82 2.99
CA HIS A 46 -19.63 6.67 2.70
C HIS A 46 -20.62 6.01 1.72
N ARG A 47 -20.13 5.47 0.59
CA ARG A 47 -20.97 4.87 -0.46
C ARG A 47 -21.66 3.58 0.01
N TYR A 48 -20.98 2.78 0.83
CA TYR A 48 -21.39 1.42 1.18
C TYR A 48 -21.71 1.24 2.66
N GLY A 49 -21.86 2.33 3.42
CA GLY A 49 -22.11 2.29 4.87
C GLY A 49 -23.39 1.55 5.28
N GLN A 50 -24.30 1.26 4.35
CA GLN A 50 -25.52 0.47 4.61
C GLN A 50 -25.34 -1.03 4.33
N LEU A 51 -24.29 -1.43 3.60
CA LEU A 51 -24.04 -2.83 3.25
C LEU A 51 -23.35 -3.59 4.39
N PRO A 52 -23.39 -4.94 4.39
CA PRO A 52 -22.63 -5.76 5.34
C PRO A 52 -21.12 -5.49 5.30
N SER A 53 -20.58 -5.08 4.15
CA SER A 53 -19.17 -4.73 3.94
C SER A 53 -18.71 -3.48 4.70
N ARG A 54 -19.62 -2.68 5.28
CA ARG A 54 -19.26 -1.48 6.05
C ARG A 54 -18.23 -1.74 7.15
N THR A 55 -18.26 -2.91 7.78
CA THR A 55 -17.34 -3.26 8.87
C THR A 55 -15.91 -3.39 8.36
N ILE A 56 -15.68 -4.23 7.34
CA ILE A 56 -14.33 -4.42 6.78
C ILE A 56 -13.81 -3.16 6.08
N LEU A 57 -14.69 -2.39 5.42
CA LEU A 57 -14.31 -1.11 4.82
C LEU A 57 -13.91 -0.09 5.89
N ASN A 58 -14.62 -0.05 7.02
CA ASN A 58 -14.22 0.79 8.15
C ASN A 58 -12.92 0.29 8.79
N ASP A 59 -12.70 -1.03 8.91
CA ASP A 59 -11.43 -1.58 9.39
C ASP A 59 -10.25 -1.10 8.52
N PHE A 60 -10.41 -1.12 7.19
CA PHE A 60 -9.40 -0.59 6.26
C PHE A 60 -9.15 0.91 6.50
N LEU A 61 -10.21 1.70 6.72
CA LEU A 61 -10.06 3.13 7.01
C LEU A 61 -9.30 3.37 8.33
N GLN A 62 -9.64 2.62 9.39
CA GLN A 62 -8.94 2.72 10.68
C GLN A 62 -7.47 2.32 10.53
N ALA A 63 -7.19 1.30 9.74
CA ALA A 63 -5.84 0.83 9.47
C ALA A 63 -5.00 1.91 8.75
N GLU A 64 -5.56 2.60 7.75
CA GLU A 64 -4.88 3.72 7.06
C GLU A 64 -4.50 4.87 8.00
N PHE A 65 -5.35 5.22 8.98
CA PHE A 65 -4.99 6.22 9.99
C PHE A 65 -3.77 5.80 10.82
N VAL A 66 -3.70 4.52 11.22
CA VAL A 66 -2.55 3.98 11.97
C VAL A 66 -1.28 4.01 11.13
N VAL A 67 -1.35 3.57 9.88
CA VAL A 67 -0.22 3.57 8.94
C VAL A 67 0.31 4.99 8.74
N ARG A 68 -0.61 5.95 8.56
CA ARG A 68 -0.26 7.35 8.31
C ARG A 68 0.59 7.97 9.42
N GLU A 69 0.33 7.60 10.68
CA GLU A 69 1.07 8.08 11.85
C GLU A 69 2.46 7.46 12.00
N ARG A 70 2.77 6.38 11.28
CA ARG A 70 4.08 5.70 11.34
C ARG A 70 5.09 6.19 10.31
N ILE A 71 4.62 6.80 9.23
CA ILE A 71 5.48 7.33 8.15
C ILE A 71 6.49 8.39 8.64
N PRO A 72 6.13 9.34 9.52
CA PRO A 72 7.06 10.41 9.92
C PRO A 72 8.35 9.91 10.55
N ALA A 73 8.30 8.84 11.36
CA ALA A 73 9.49 8.28 11.99
C ALA A 73 10.51 7.75 10.96
N PHE A 74 10.03 7.11 9.89
CA PHE A 74 10.88 6.67 8.79
C PHE A 74 11.39 7.87 7.98
N ALA A 75 10.53 8.82 7.66
CA ALA A 75 10.89 10.02 6.91
C ALA A 75 12.01 10.81 7.58
N GLU A 76 11.89 11.06 8.89
CA GLU A 76 12.90 11.77 9.67
C GLU A 76 14.22 11.00 9.74
N ALA A 77 14.17 9.67 9.86
CA ALA A 77 15.37 8.82 9.87
C ALA A 77 16.16 8.89 8.56
N VAL A 78 15.51 9.23 7.45
CA VAL A 78 16.16 9.43 6.14
C VAL A 78 16.37 10.91 5.80
N GLY A 79 16.07 11.83 6.72
CA GLY A 79 16.33 13.26 6.58
C GLY A 79 15.21 14.07 5.91
N VAL A 80 13.97 13.58 5.91
CA VAL A 80 12.77 14.32 5.48
C VAL A 80 11.92 14.66 6.69
N PHE A 81 11.81 15.94 7.02
CA PHE A 81 11.01 16.41 8.15
C PHE A 81 9.51 16.39 7.83
N ARG A 82 8.68 16.28 8.87
CA ARG A 82 7.23 16.16 8.78
C ARG A 82 6.58 17.26 7.94
N GLU A 83 7.08 18.49 8.04
CA GLU A 83 6.56 19.67 7.35
C GLU A 83 6.84 19.64 5.85
N GLN A 84 7.85 18.89 5.41
CA GLN A 84 8.23 18.77 4.00
C GLN A 84 7.37 17.75 3.25
N LEU A 85 6.83 16.76 3.97
CA LEU A 85 6.09 15.64 3.37
C LEU A 85 4.90 16.08 2.48
N PRO A 86 4.00 17.00 2.92
CA PRO A 86 2.87 17.44 2.08
C PRO A 86 3.30 18.13 0.77
N HIS A 87 4.47 18.78 0.78
CA HIS A 87 4.97 19.61 -0.32
C HIS A 87 5.94 18.88 -1.25
N SER A 88 6.31 17.65 -0.90
CA SER A 88 7.21 16.82 -1.70
C SER A 88 6.61 16.48 -3.08
N PRO A 89 7.45 16.39 -4.13
CA PRO A 89 6.98 16.06 -5.47
C PRO A 89 6.42 14.63 -5.52
N LYS A 90 5.44 14.44 -6.39
CA LYS A 90 4.84 13.12 -6.67
C LYS A 90 5.46 12.55 -7.93
N LEU A 91 5.85 11.28 -7.89
CA LEU A 91 6.24 10.54 -9.08
C LEU A 91 4.98 9.97 -9.73
N ALA A 92 4.75 10.31 -11.00
CA ALA A 92 3.57 9.85 -11.73
C ALA A 92 3.45 8.32 -11.68
N LYS A 93 4.56 7.61 -11.89
CA LYS A 93 4.62 6.14 -11.87
C LYS A 93 4.30 5.54 -10.50
N ALA A 94 4.76 6.17 -9.41
CA ALA A 94 4.46 5.73 -8.05
C ALA A 94 3.00 6.00 -7.63
N MET A 95 2.39 7.06 -8.17
CA MET A 95 1.02 7.45 -7.81
C MET A 95 -0.08 6.72 -8.58
N MET A 96 0.26 5.96 -9.63
CA MET A 96 -0.75 5.23 -10.44
C MET A 96 -1.63 4.33 -9.58
N PHE A 97 -1.04 3.64 -8.60
CA PHE A 97 -1.76 2.83 -7.62
C PHE A 97 -2.85 3.63 -6.89
N SER A 98 -2.52 4.79 -6.32
CA SER A 98 -3.47 5.61 -5.59
C SER A 98 -4.56 6.21 -6.48
N TYR A 99 -4.24 6.58 -7.71
CA TYR A 99 -5.21 7.12 -8.66
C TYR A 99 -6.18 6.04 -9.15
N PHE A 100 -5.68 4.83 -9.37
CA PHE A 100 -6.53 3.69 -9.67
C PHE A 100 -7.46 3.34 -8.50
N ILE A 101 -6.94 3.32 -7.26
CA ILE A 101 -7.79 3.14 -6.07
C ILE A 101 -8.85 4.25 -6.00
N ALA A 102 -8.51 5.50 -6.28
CA ALA A 102 -9.51 6.58 -6.29
C ALA A 102 -10.62 6.32 -7.31
N TYR A 103 -10.28 5.83 -8.50
CA TYR A 103 -11.25 5.40 -9.51
C TYR A 103 -12.14 4.26 -9.00
N VAL A 104 -11.56 3.21 -8.42
CA VAL A 104 -12.31 2.08 -7.83
C VAL A 104 -13.24 2.56 -6.71
N CYS A 105 -12.76 3.44 -5.83
CA CYS A 105 -13.55 4.00 -4.74
C CYS A 105 -14.71 4.90 -5.23
N LEU A 106 -14.58 5.52 -6.41
CA LEU A 106 -15.62 6.36 -7.02
C LEU A 106 -16.63 5.56 -7.84
N TYR A 107 -16.17 4.57 -8.61
CA TYR A 107 -16.96 3.94 -9.67
C TYR A 107 -17.13 2.43 -9.51
N GLY A 108 -16.25 1.77 -8.76
CA GLY A 108 -16.37 0.35 -8.43
C GLY A 108 -17.43 0.06 -7.38
N CYS A 109 -17.50 -1.20 -6.97
CA CYS A 109 -18.32 -1.74 -5.88
C CYS A 109 -17.55 -1.88 -4.56
N ASP A 110 -18.24 -2.22 -3.47
CA ASP A 110 -17.63 -2.48 -2.16
C ASP A 110 -16.65 -3.65 -2.18
N ALA A 111 -16.94 -4.67 -2.99
CA ALA A 111 -16.15 -5.90 -3.06
C ALA A 111 -14.90 -5.78 -3.94
N ASP A 112 -14.82 -4.78 -4.82
CA ASP A 112 -13.65 -4.56 -5.70
C ASP A 112 -12.37 -4.37 -4.88
N LEU A 113 -12.36 -3.43 -3.93
CA LEU A 113 -11.18 -3.16 -3.10
C LEU A 113 -10.95 -4.27 -2.06
N ILE A 114 -12.02 -4.89 -1.55
CA ILE A 114 -11.91 -6.01 -0.61
C ILE A 114 -11.18 -7.19 -1.28
N LEU A 115 -11.55 -7.56 -2.50
CA LEU A 115 -10.87 -8.62 -3.23
C LEU A 115 -9.43 -8.21 -3.59
N ALA A 116 -9.22 -6.98 -4.02
CA ALA A 116 -7.89 -6.50 -4.38
C ALA A 116 -6.92 -6.54 -3.18
N PHE A 117 -7.33 -6.03 -2.01
CA PHE A 117 -6.50 -6.01 -0.81
C PHE A 117 -6.22 -7.41 -0.25
N ARG A 118 -7.11 -8.39 -0.49
CA ARG A 118 -6.85 -9.79 -0.15
C ARG A 118 -5.58 -10.31 -0.84
N PHE A 119 -5.36 -9.97 -2.11
CA PHE A 119 -4.17 -10.43 -2.84
C PHE A 119 -2.95 -9.52 -2.64
N ASP A 120 -3.17 -8.20 -2.64
CA ASP A 120 -2.11 -7.19 -2.52
C ASP A 120 -1.42 -7.23 -1.14
N SER A 121 -2.19 -7.44 -0.07
CA SER A 121 -1.66 -7.41 1.30
C SER A 121 -0.53 -8.41 1.52
N GLU A 122 -0.62 -9.62 0.97
CA GLU A 122 0.43 -10.64 1.12
C GLU A 122 1.75 -10.21 0.47
N VAL A 123 1.67 -9.67 -0.74
CA VAL A 123 2.81 -9.18 -1.52
C VAL A 123 3.46 -7.98 -0.81
N TRP A 124 2.64 -7.00 -0.42
CA TRP A 124 3.10 -5.82 0.29
C TRP A 124 3.75 -6.15 1.64
N ILE A 125 3.16 -7.06 2.42
CA ILE A 125 3.70 -7.47 3.73
C ILE A 125 5.05 -8.14 3.56
N GLN A 126 5.19 -9.04 2.59
CA GLN A 126 6.47 -9.71 2.31
C GLN A 126 7.56 -8.68 2.00
N ASN A 127 7.28 -7.73 1.11
CA ASN A 127 8.23 -6.72 0.70
C ASN A 127 8.55 -5.71 1.82
N SER A 128 7.53 -5.31 2.57
CA SER A 128 7.69 -4.43 3.73
C SER A 128 8.58 -5.08 4.79
N LEU A 129 8.44 -6.39 5.04
CA LEU A 129 9.34 -7.08 5.97
C LEU A 129 10.79 -7.18 5.47
N ARG A 130 11.01 -7.27 4.15
CA ARG A 130 12.35 -7.16 3.56
C ARG A 130 12.93 -5.76 3.79
N MET A 131 12.15 -4.71 3.51
CA MET A 131 12.51 -3.31 3.80
C MET A 131 12.89 -3.14 5.28
N TYR A 132 12.05 -3.62 6.20
CA TYR A 132 12.28 -3.55 7.64
C TYR A 132 13.63 -4.14 8.04
N ARG A 133 13.93 -5.36 7.58
CA ARG A 133 15.18 -6.06 7.90
C ARG A 133 16.39 -5.35 7.32
N ALA A 134 16.32 -4.91 6.07
CA ALA A 134 17.43 -4.26 5.38
C ALA A 134 17.72 -2.87 5.97
N LEU A 135 16.71 -2.05 6.20
CA LEU A 135 16.87 -0.72 6.81
C LEU A 135 17.54 -0.79 8.18
N ARG A 136 17.20 -1.79 8.99
CA ARG A 136 17.83 -1.99 10.29
C ARG A 136 19.26 -2.52 10.19
N SER A 137 19.47 -3.58 9.41
CA SER A 137 20.77 -4.27 9.38
C SER A 137 21.82 -3.61 8.49
N LYS A 138 21.41 -2.84 7.46
CA LYS A 138 22.30 -2.23 6.46
C LYS A 138 22.36 -0.71 6.56
N TYR A 139 21.26 -0.07 6.95
CA TYR A 139 21.16 1.39 7.04
C TYR A 139 21.15 1.92 8.48
N GLY A 140 21.12 1.04 9.49
CA GLY A 140 21.28 1.41 10.90
C GLY A 140 20.03 2.05 11.52
N LEU A 141 18.86 1.93 10.90
CA LEU A 141 17.61 2.44 11.49
C LEU A 141 17.23 1.65 12.74
N THR A 142 16.62 2.32 13.71
CA THR A 142 16.06 1.66 14.90
C THR A 142 14.77 0.90 14.57
N SER A 143 14.26 0.14 15.54
CA SER A 143 12.98 -0.56 15.39
C SER A 143 11.80 0.39 15.21
N GLU A 144 11.84 1.54 15.88
CA GLU A 144 10.84 2.59 15.88
C GLU A 144 10.87 3.36 14.56
N GLN A 145 12.06 3.71 14.08
CA GLN A 145 12.24 4.39 12.79
C GLN A 145 11.78 3.53 11.60
N ALA A 146 11.90 2.21 11.70
CA ALA A 146 11.44 1.28 10.66
C ALA A 146 10.04 0.70 10.92
N GLU A 147 9.31 1.14 11.96
CA GLU A 147 8.07 0.50 12.41
C GLU A 147 7.01 0.40 11.31
N PHE A 148 6.91 1.44 10.46
CA PHE A 148 6.04 1.49 9.28
C PHE A 148 6.03 0.18 8.48
N PHE A 149 7.20 -0.43 8.29
CA PHE A 149 7.40 -1.61 7.44
C PHE A 149 7.02 -2.93 8.11
N LYS A 150 6.69 -2.94 9.40
CA LYS A 150 6.32 -4.17 10.13
C LYS A 150 4.94 -4.12 10.78
N ILE A 151 4.16 -3.05 10.57
CA ILE A 151 2.82 -2.87 11.19
C ILE A 151 1.94 -4.10 10.95
N TYR A 152 2.02 -4.67 9.74
CA TYR A 152 1.20 -5.81 9.33
C TYR A 152 1.92 -7.16 9.39
N GLN A 153 3.03 -7.29 10.13
CA GLN A 153 3.80 -8.54 10.17
C GLN A 153 2.99 -9.77 10.64
N ASN A 154 1.94 -9.55 11.43
CA ASN A 154 1.05 -10.58 11.96
C ASN A 154 -0.30 -10.62 11.23
N TYR A 155 -0.47 -9.77 10.21
CA TYR A 155 -1.69 -9.74 9.42
C TYR A 155 -1.71 -10.94 8.48
N ARG A 156 -2.84 -11.65 8.48
CA ARG A 156 -3.13 -12.69 7.50
C ARG A 156 -4.58 -12.51 7.10
N GLU A 157 -4.79 -12.05 5.87
CA GLU A 157 -6.15 -12.02 5.34
C GLU A 157 -6.54 -13.44 4.96
N ALA A 158 -7.47 -14.03 5.72
CA ALA A 158 -8.02 -15.34 5.42
C ALA A 158 -9.16 -15.21 4.40
N ASP A 159 -9.23 -16.15 3.45
CA ASP A 159 -10.32 -16.20 2.47
C ASP A 159 -11.69 -16.21 3.15
N GLU A 160 -11.80 -16.85 4.30
CA GLU A 160 -13.01 -16.93 5.13
C GLU A 160 -13.50 -15.55 5.60
N ARG A 161 -12.60 -14.58 5.81
CA ARG A 161 -12.96 -13.21 6.21
C ARG A 161 -13.51 -12.40 5.03
N VAL A 162 -13.03 -12.66 3.82
CA VAL A 162 -13.35 -11.88 2.61
C VAL A 162 -14.54 -12.46 1.84
N SER A 163 -14.61 -13.79 1.75
CA SER A 163 -15.60 -14.53 0.94
C SER A 163 -17.05 -14.11 1.17
N PRO A 164 -17.52 -13.85 2.41
CA PRO A 164 -18.90 -13.41 2.63
C PRO A 164 -19.25 -12.10 1.93
N TYR A 165 -18.30 -11.16 1.84
CA TYR A 165 -18.51 -9.86 1.20
C TYR A 165 -18.53 -9.99 -0.33
N ILE A 166 -17.66 -10.84 -0.88
CA ILE A 166 -17.63 -11.13 -2.32
C ILE A 166 -18.94 -11.82 -2.72
N GLN A 167 -19.37 -12.83 -1.97
CA GLN A 167 -20.63 -13.53 -2.20
C GLN A 167 -21.82 -12.57 -2.16
N ALA A 168 -21.89 -11.69 -1.15
CA ALA A 168 -22.96 -10.72 -1.03
C ALA A 168 -22.98 -9.70 -2.20
N ALA A 169 -21.82 -9.37 -2.78
CA ALA A 169 -21.76 -8.51 -3.97
C ALA A 169 -22.26 -9.24 -5.22
N LEU A 170 -21.86 -10.50 -5.41
CA LEU A 170 -22.35 -11.34 -6.52
C LEU A 170 -23.87 -11.53 -6.46
N GLU A 171 -24.44 -11.72 -5.28
CA GLU A 171 -25.89 -11.84 -5.07
C GLU A 171 -26.66 -10.55 -5.42
N ARG A 172 -26.00 -9.39 -5.33
CA ARG A 172 -26.56 -8.10 -5.78
C ARG A 172 -26.38 -7.87 -7.29
N GLY A 173 -25.71 -8.77 -8.00
CA GLY A 173 -25.47 -8.68 -9.44
C GLY A 173 -24.17 -7.96 -9.81
N GLU A 174 -23.25 -7.74 -8.87
CA GLU A 174 -21.94 -7.15 -9.16
C GLU A 174 -21.08 -8.12 -10.00
N SER A 175 -20.17 -7.56 -10.80
CA SER A 175 -19.39 -8.32 -11.79
C SER A 175 -18.16 -9.01 -11.17
N ALA A 176 -18.15 -10.35 -11.18
CA ALA A 176 -16.97 -11.15 -10.81
C ALA A 176 -15.73 -10.80 -11.65
N THR A 177 -15.93 -10.60 -12.96
CA THR A 177 -14.86 -10.25 -13.89
C THR A 177 -14.24 -8.90 -13.53
N GLN A 178 -15.06 -7.92 -13.14
CA GLN A 178 -14.57 -6.60 -12.74
C GLN A 178 -13.77 -6.66 -11.43
N MET A 179 -14.24 -7.43 -10.44
CA MET A 179 -13.51 -7.61 -9.18
C MET A 179 -12.13 -8.26 -9.43
N GLN A 180 -12.08 -9.29 -10.28
CA GLN A 180 -10.84 -9.97 -10.67
C GLN A 180 -9.90 -9.04 -11.45
N GLU A 181 -10.43 -8.27 -12.39
CA GLU A 181 -9.66 -7.28 -13.14
C GLU A 181 -9.09 -6.19 -12.23
N THR A 182 -9.88 -5.73 -11.26
CA THR A 182 -9.43 -4.74 -10.27
C THR A 182 -8.28 -5.27 -9.43
N ALA A 183 -8.39 -6.51 -8.93
CA ALA A 183 -7.31 -7.14 -8.17
C ALA A 183 -6.02 -7.30 -9.00
N ARG A 184 -6.13 -7.72 -10.26
CA ARG A 184 -4.99 -7.82 -11.18
C ARG A 184 -4.33 -6.46 -11.42
N LEU A 185 -5.11 -5.45 -11.79
CA LEU A 185 -4.61 -4.11 -12.09
C LEU A 185 -3.94 -3.47 -10.87
N LEU A 186 -4.49 -3.67 -9.68
CA LEU A 186 -3.92 -3.14 -8.45
C LEU A 186 -2.50 -3.69 -8.20
N LEU A 187 -2.28 -5.00 -8.41
CA LEU A 187 -0.94 -5.61 -8.34
C LEU A 187 0.01 -5.08 -9.44
N GLU A 188 -0.49 -4.84 -10.66
CA GLU A 188 0.32 -4.23 -11.73
C GLU A 188 0.71 -2.78 -11.40
N TYR A 189 -0.17 -2.03 -10.73
CA TYR A 189 0.17 -0.69 -10.25
C TYR A 189 1.08 -0.72 -9.02
N GLU A 190 1.03 -1.75 -8.17
CA GLU A 190 2.04 -1.97 -7.13
C GLU A 190 3.43 -2.25 -7.76
N LEU A 191 3.49 -3.07 -8.81
CA LEU A 191 4.73 -3.28 -9.56
C LEU A 191 5.29 -1.96 -10.13
N ASN A 192 4.43 -1.11 -10.69
CA ASN A 192 4.83 0.22 -11.15
C ASN A 192 5.41 1.09 -10.03
N PHE A 193 4.85 1.00 -8.80
CA PHE A 193 5.42 1.67 -7.64
C PHE A 193 6.85 1.20 -7.37
N TRP A 194 7.08 -0.12 -7.33
CA TRP A 194 8.41 -0.68 -7.08
C TRP A 194 9.42 -0.31 -8.18
N ASP A 195 8.99 -0.33 -9.44
CA ASP A 195 9.81 0.14 -10.56
C ASP A 195 10.17 1.62 -10.44
N ALA A 196 9.23 2.48 -10.05
CA ALA A 196 9.49 3.90 -9.83
C ALA A 196 10.55 4.10 -8.73
N MET A 197 10.52 3.28 -7.68
CA MET A 197 11.53 3.31 -6.62
C MET A 197 12.90 2.85 -7.15
N ALA A 198 12.94 1.79 -7.97
CA ALA A 198 14.18 1.32 -8.61
C ALA A 198 14.80 2.37 -9.54
N GLU A 199 13.98 3.06 -10.33
CA GLU A 199 14.43 4.18 -11.17
C GLU A 199 15.08 5.29 -10.33
N THR A 200 14.52 5.64 -9.18
CA THR A 200 15.12 6.66 -8.28
C THR A 200 16.45 6.22 -7.66
N ALA A 201 16.67 4.91 -7.59
CA ALA A 201 17.90 4.31 -7.07
C ALA A 201 18.94 4.02 -8.15
N ASN A 202 18.60 4.19 -9.44
CA ASN A 202 19.40 3.76 -10.60
C ASN A 202 19.74 2.25 -10.57
N THR A 203 18.73 1.42 -10.24
CA THR A 203 18.86 -0.05 -10.12
C THR A 203 17.86 -0.79 -10.98
#